data_AF-A0A2N3DLQ9-F1
#
_entry.id   AF-A0A2N3DLQ9-F1
#
_cell.length_a   1.000
_cell.length_b   1.000
_cell.length_c   1.000
_cell.angle_alpha   90.00
_cell.angle_beta   90.00
_cell.angle_gamma   90.00
#
_symmetry.space_group_name_H-M   'P 1'
#
loop_
_entity.id
_entity.type
_entity.pdbx_description
1 polymer ?
#
loop_
_entity_poly.entity_id
_entity_poly.type
_entity_poly.pdbx_seq_one_letter_code
_entity_poly.pdbx_strand_id
1 'polypeptide(L)' 'KRDGVIDRIVKEPLGGAQRDPAAAARLLGAALTEELDLLSGKSAKALIAAREERFLGIGG' A
#
# COMPACT_ATOMS: atom_id res chain seq x y z
N LYS A 1 12.15 -2.36 -4.47
CA LYS A 1 11.96 -1.02 -3.87
C LYS A 1 13.34 -0.45 -3.58
N ARG A 2 13.70 0.69 -4.19
CA ARG A 2 15.05 1.25 -4.04
C ARG A 2 15.07 2.48 -3.13
N ASP A 3 13.98 3.25 -3.13
CA ASP A 3 13.97 4.60 -2.53
C ASP A 3 13.02 4.75 -1.33
N GLY A 4 12.45 3.66 -0.80
CA GLY A 4 11.58 3.70 0.40
C GLY A 4 10.24 4.42 0.26
N VAL A 5 9.91 4.98 -0.91
CA VAL A 5 8.72 5.84 -1.11
C VAL A 5 7.39 5.08 -1.02
N ILE A 6 7.33 3.84 -1.53
CA ILE A 6 6.11 3.03 -1.60
C ILE A 6 6.18 1.78 -0.72
N ASP A 7 5.04 1.31 -0.22
CA ASP A 7 4.93 0.15 0.68
C ASP A 7 4.77 -1.18 -0.05
N ARG A 8 4.22 -1.16 -1.26
CA ARG A 8 3.95 -2.39 -1.98
C ARG A 8 3.79 -2.12 -3.47
N ILE A 9 4.12 -3.13 -4.27
CA ILE A 9 3.75 -3.21 -5.67
C ILE A 9 2.70 -4.30 -5.78
N VAL A 10 1.49 -3.93 -6.20
CA VAL A 10 0.42 -4.89 -6.50
C VAL A 10 0.70 -5.48 -7.88
N LYS A 11 0.67 -6.81 -7.99
CA LYS A 11 0.90 -7.48 -9.28
C LYS A 11 -0.30 -7.30 -10.19
N GLU A 12 -0.03 -7.11 -11.47
CA GLU A 12 -1.08 -7.11 -12.50
C GLU A 12 -1.45 -8.54 -12.93
N PRO A 13 -2.67 -8.75 -13.45
CA PRO A 13 -3.06 -9.99 -14.11
C PRO A 13 -2.22 -10.31 -15.36
N LEU A 14 -2.27 -11.56 -15.81
CA LEU A 14 -1.53 -12.00 -17.01
C LEU A 14 -2.04 -11.26 -18.27
N GLY A 15 -1.14 -10.48 -18.88
CA GLY A 15 -1.45 -9.62 -20.02
C GLY A 15 -1.83 -8.19 -19.66
N GLY A 16 -1.68 -7.81 -18.39
CA GLY A 16 -1.82 -6.45 -17.89
C GLY A 16 -3.22 -6.13 -17.36
N ALA A 17 -3.30 -5.09 -16.52
CA ALA A 17 -4.55 -4.64 -15.92
C ALA A 17 -5.63 -4.23 -16.95
N GLN A 18 -5.22 -3.71 -18.11
CA GLN A 18 -6.13 -3.35 -19.21
C GLN A 18 -6.85 -4.56 -19.81
N ARG A 19 -6.26 -5.76 -19.71
CA ARG A 19 -6.79 -6.98 -20.33
C ARG A 19 -7.80 -7.69 -19.44
N ASP A 20 -7.63 -7.60 -18.13
CA ASP A 20 -8.58 -8.08 -17.14
C ASP A 20 -8.72 -7.08 -15.98
N PRO A 21 -9.49 -5.99 -16.17
CA PRO A 21 -9.68 -4.97 -15.15
C PRO A 21 -10.35 -5.53 -13.88
N ALA A 22 -11.20 -6.55 -14.01
CA ALA A 22 -11.88 -7.17 -12.89
C ALA A 22 -10.91 -7.97 -12.00
N ALA A 23 -9.98 -8.72 -12.58
CA ALA A 23 -8.91 -9.35 -11.81
C ALA A 23 -7.97 -8.32 -11.17
N ALA A 24 -7.61 -7.25 -11.89
CA ALA A 24 -6.77 -6.19 -11.34
C ALA A 24 -7.44 -5.50 -10.12
N ALA A 25 -8.74 -5.19 -10.22
CA ALA A 25 -9.49 -4.61 -9.12
C ALA A 25 -9.57 -5.54 -7.90
N ARG A 26 -9.73 -6.85 -8.10
CA ARG A 26 -9.71 -7.83 -7.00
C ARG A 26 -8.34 -7.90 -6.31
N LEU A 27 -7.26 -7.93 -7.08
CA LEU A 27 -5.89 -7.94 -6.53
C LEU A 27 -5.59 -6.65 -5.75
N LEU A 28 -6.00 -5.50 -6.28
CA LEU A 28 -5.88 -4.22 -5.60
C LEU A 28 -6.73 -4.18 -4.32
N GLY A 29 -7.98 -4.63 -4.39
CA GLY A 29 -8.90 -4.69 -3.25
C GLY A 29 -8.34 -5.52 -2.11
N ALA A 30 -7.82 -6.72 -2.41
CA ALA A 30 -7.18 -7.58 -1.41
C ALA A 30 -5.97 -6.88 -0.76
N ALA A 31 -5.11 -6.24 -1.56
CA ALA A 31 -3.97 -5.51 -1.03
C ALA A 31 -4.39 -4.34 -0.14
N LEU A 32 -5.43 -3.57 -0.52
CA LEU A 32 -5.94 -2.46 0.28
C LEU A 32 -6.54 -2.95 1.61
N THR A 33 -7.30 -4.04 1.59
CA THR A 33 -7.86 -4.64 2.80
C THR A 33 -6.75 -5.07 3.77
N GLU A 34 -5.71 -5.74 3.27
CA GLU A 34 -4.55 -6.14 4.08
C GLU A 34 -3.85 -4.94 4.72
N GLU A 35 -3.60 -3.86 3.96
CA GLU A 35 -2.96 -2.65 4.52
C GLU A 35 -3.87 -1.94 5.54
N LEU A 36 -5.18 -1.87 5.30
CA LEU A 36 -6.13 -1.26 6.23
C LEU A 36 -6.24 -2.06 7.52
N ASP A 37 -6.23 -3.39 7.46
CA ASP A 37 -6.26 -4.25 8.65
C ASP A 37 -5.06 -3.97 9.56
N LEU A 38 -3.86 -3.82 8.98
CA LEU A 38 -2.64 -3.45 9.71
C LEU A 38 -2.71 -2.08 10.40
N LEU A 39 -3.49 -1.15 9.84
CA LEU A 39 -3.66 0.21 10.37
C LEU A 39 -4.81 0.32 11.36
N SER A 40 -5.87 -0.46 11.20
CA SER A 40 -7.14 -0.35 11.94
C SER A 40 -6.98 -0.54 13.45
N GLY A 41 -6.00 -1.34 13.89
CA GLY A 41 -5.69 -1.57 15.31
C GLY A 41 -4.86 -0.48 15.98
N LYS A 42 -4.40 0.54 15.24
CA LYS A 42 -3.53 1.61 15.78
C LYS A 42 -4.35 2.77 16.30
N SER A 43 -3.91 3.38 17.40
CA SER A 43 -4.50 4.62 17.90
C SER A 43 -4.20 5.77 16.93
N ALA A 44 -5.05 6.80 16.94
CA ALA A 44 -4.85 8.00 16.12
C ALA A 44 -3.46 8.64 16.37
N LYS A 45 -3.01 8.71 17.63
CA LYS A 45 -1.68 9.23 17.98
C LYS A 45 -0.56 8.39 17.35
N ALA A 46 -0.68 7.06 17.37
CA ALA A 46 0.32 6.17 16.77
C ALA A 46 0.34 6.30 15.24
N LEU A 47 -0.82 6.45 14.59
CA LEU A 47 -0.91 6.67 13.14
C LEU A 47 -0.25 7.97 12.71
N ILE A 48 -0.45 9.06 13.47
CA ILE A 48 0.16 10.36 13.17
C ILE A 48 1.69 10.28 13.29
N ALA A 49 2.20 9.72 14.39
CA ALA A 49 3.65 9.59 14.61
C ALA A 49 4.32 8.72 13.53
N ALA A 50 3.72 7.58 13.18
CA ALA A 50 4.25 6.70 12.12
C ALA A 50 4.27 7.39 10.75
N ARG A 51 3.26 8.23 10.47
CA ARG A 51 3.21 9.03 9.25
C ARG A 51 4.35 10.06 9.21
N GLU A 52 4.59 10.77 10.32
CA GLU A 52 5.69 11.74 10.42
C GLU A 52 7.06 11.07 10.20
N GLU A 53 7.31 9.96 10.90
CA GLU A 53 8.54 9.17 10.74
C GLU A 53 8.76 8.75 9.28
N ARG A 54 7.71 8.23 8.63
CA ARG A 54 7.78 7.86 7.21
C ARG A 54 8.21 9.02 6.34
N PHE A 55 7.57 10.18 6.46
CA PHE A 55 7.86 11.30 5.56
C PHE A 55 9.24 11.91 5.81
N LEU A 56 9.69 11.95 7.06
CA LEU A 56 11.04 12.41 7.41
C LEU A 56 12.14 11.47 6.90
N GLY A 57 11.85 10.17 6.77
CA GLY A 57 12.78 9.18 6.26
C GLY A 57 12.87 9.07 4.74
N ILE A 58 12.02 9.78 3.98
CA ILE A 58 12.07 9.75 2.51
C ILE A 58 13.16 10.69 2.00
N GLY A 59 14.12 10.15 1.24
CA GLY A 59 15.13 10.94 0.53
C GLY A 59 16.34 11.39 1.36
N GLY A 60 16.50 10.84 2.57
CA GLY A 60 17.74 10.94 3.36
C GLY A 60 18.82 9.96 2.95
#